data_AF-A0ABD1GQY6-F1
#
_entry.id   AF-A0ABD1GQY6-F1
#
_cell.length_a   1.000
_cell.length_b   1.000
_cell.length_c   1.000
_cell.angle_alpha   90.00
_cell.angle_beta   90.00
_cell.angle_gamma   90.00
#
_symmetry.space_group_name_H-M   'P 1'
#
loop_
_entity.id
_entity.type
_entity.pdbx_description
1 polymer ?
#
loop_
_entity_poly.entity_id
_entity_poly.type
_entity_poly.pdbx_seq_one_letter_code
_entity_poly.pdbx_strand_id
1 'polypeptide(L)'
;MISLKAIQTTFTPNHGPFPGRESLRKRRTSLSLCNSKNSDEETPPTPGDKRKQELLARIAMLQTQKVRLTDFLDERSEYLTQFAEEANAEIDLIGENALKELDEAGARIMGNIESRMQAFEESMELNKVEIEENEKMVENFEGQIQKERNEGMFFKNLGEKKSINVAKAKEEAEKIKKVTKKSAGSVMRQNIYLALMGLVVIGIVDASVSSSPDWRKIAFLGVILAGLITQFFYEKSI
;
A
#
# COMPACT_ATOMS: atom_id res chain seq x y z
N MET A 1 10.14 -10.48 -22.60
CA MET A 1 9.14 -9.46 -22.99
C MET A 1 8.13 -10.14 -23.91
N ILE A 2 6.95 -10.46 -23.40
CA ILE A 2 5.91 -11.16 -24.16
C ILE A 2 4.85 -10.12 -24.49
N SER A 3 4.72 -9.80 -25.79
CA SER A 3 3.75 -8.84 -26.30
C SER A 3 2.36 -9.47 -26.27
N LEU A 4 1.50 -8.98 -25.38
CA LEU A 4 0.08 -9.36 -25.34
C LEU A 4 -0.69 -8.42 -26.25
N LYS A 5 -1.13 -8.95 -27.39
CA LYS A 5 -1.98 -8.26 -28.36
C LYS A 5 -3.41 -8.26 -27.82
N ALA A 6 -3.92 -7.10 -27.43
CA ALA A 6 -5.29 -6.95 -26.95
C ALA A 6 -6.28 -7.20 -28.11
N ILE A 7 -7.16 -8.19 -27.95
CA ILE A 7 -8.29 -8.41 -28.85
C ILE A 7 -9.41 -7.49 -28.36
N GLN A 8 -9.66 -6.43 -29.12
CA GLN A 8 -10.72 -5.48 -28.88
C GLN A 8 -12.01 -6.06 -29.48
N THR A 9 -12.88 -6.65 -28.66
CA THR A 9 -14.23 -7.05 -29.10
C THR A 9 -15.21 -5.92 -28.76
N THR A 10 -15.63 -5.18 -29.78
CA THR A 10 -16.74 -4.25 -29.68
C THR A 10 -18.05 -5.03 -29.71
N PHE A 11 -18.64 -5.30 -28.54
CA PHE A 11 -20.02 -5.73 -28.46
C PHE A 11 -20.93 -4.50 -28.60
N THR A 12 -21.68 -4.44 -29.69
CA THR A 12 -22.82 -3.53 -29.81
C THR A 12 -24.07 -4.26 -29.29
N PRO A 13 -24.85 -3.68 -28.36
CA PRO A 13 -26.10 -4.27 -27.92
C PRO A 13 -27.15 -3.97 -28.98
N ASN A 14 -27.25 -4.84 -29.99
CA ASN A 14 -28.33 -4.75 -30.95
C ASN A 14 -29.57 -5.43 -30.35
N HIS A 15 -30.41 -4.64 -29.67
CA HIS A 15 -31.74 -5.08 -29.21
C HIS A 15 -32.63 -5.30 -30.43
N GLY A 16 -32.52 -6.47 -31.05
CA GLY A 16 -33.51 -6.98 -31.99
C GLY A 16 -34.79 -7.41 -31.27
N PRO A 17 -35.98 -7.28 -31.89
CA PRO A 17 -37.22 -7.70 -31.27
C PRO A 17 -37.24 -9.22 -31.13
N PHE A 18 -37.56 -9.69 -29.92
CA PHE A 18 -37.79 -11.10 -29.61
C PHE A 18 -38.72 -11.74 -30.67
N PRO A 19 -38.42 -12.94 -31.20
CA PRO A 19 -39.38 -13.65 -32.03
C PRO A 19 -40.57 -14.02 -31.15
N GLY A 20 -41.74 -13.50 -31.52
CA GLY A 20 -42.99 -13.75 -30.84
C GLY A 20 -43.26 -15.25 -30.75
N ARG A 21 -43.74 -15.69 -29.57
CA ARG A 21 -44.31 -17.01 -29.32
C ARG A 21 -45.29 -17.38 -30.44
N GLU A 22 -44.84 -18.20 -31.40
CA GLU A 22 -45.76 -18.86 -32.31
C GLU A 22 -46.48 -19.98 -31.54
N SER A 23 -47.76 -19.75 -31.26
CA SER A 23 -48.63 -20.77 -30.70
C SER A 23 -48.75 -21.94 -31.69
N LEU A 24 -48.11 -23.06 -31.38
CA LEU A 24 -48.28 -24.33 -32.10
C LEU A 24 -49.76 -24.74 -32.08
N ARG A 25 -50.47 -24.54 -33.18
CA ARG A 25 -51.83 -25.08 -33.39
C ARG A 25 -51.75 -26.60 -33.34
N LYS A 26 -52.29 -27.16 -32.25
CA LYS A 26 -52.49 -28.59 -32.02
C LYS A 26 -53.46 -29.15 -33.08
N ARG A 27 -52.93 -29.70 -34.17
CA ARG A 27 -53.72 -30.40 -35.21
C ARG A 27 -54.22 -31.72 -34.60
N ARG A 28 -55.50 -31.77 -34.20
CA ARG A 28 -56.16 -33.03 -33.79
C ARG A 28 -56.29 -33.92 -35.02
N THR A 29 -55.53 -35.00 -35.09
CA THR A 29 -55.77 -36.11 -36.00
C THR A 29 -56.85 -37.00 -35.40
N SER A 30 -58.01 -37.07 -36.06
CA SER A 30 -59.08 -38.00 -35.70
C SER A 30 -58.65 -39.43 -36.05
N LEU A 31 -58.40 -40.25 -35.03
CA LEU A 31 -58.24 -41.69 -35.18
C LEU A 31 -59.61 -42.30 -35.48
N SER A 32 -59.81 -42.73 -36.73
CA SER A 32 -60.91 -43.60 -37.14
C SER A 32 -60.60 -45.03 -36.68
N LEU A 33 -61.21 -45.45 -35.58
CA LEU A 33 -61.26 -46.86 -35.17
C LEU A 33 -62.22 -47.60 -36.11
N CYS A 34 -61.67 -48.36 -37.05
CA CYS A 34 -62.44 -49.32 -37.83
C CYS A 34 -62.84 -50.49 -36.94
N ASN A 35 -64.11 -50.56 -36.56
CA ASN A 35 -64.73 -51.77 -36.03
C ASN A 35 -65.00 -52.72 -37.20
N SER A 36 -64.24 -53.81 -37.32
CA SER A 36 -64.64 -54.96 -38.13
C SER A 36 -65.27 -56.01 -37.24
N LYS A 37 -66.54 -56.32 -37.55
CA LYS A 37 -67.35 -57.37 -36.93
C LYS A 37 -66.65 -58.72 -36.97
N ASN A 38 -66.88 -59.48 -35.90
CA ASN A 38 -66.48 -60.87 -35.69
C ASN A 38 -66.82 -61.76 -36.91
N SER A 39 -65.81 -62.44 -37.43
CA SER A 39 -65.95 -63.72 -38.10
C SER A 39 -64.90 -64.65 -37.49
N ASP A 40 -65.38 -65.68 -36.80
CA ASP A 40 -64.57 -66.77 -36.28
C ASP A 40 -63.94 -67.51 -37.46
N GLU A 41 -62.63 -67.38 -37.63
CA GLU A 41 -61.85 -68.23 -38.52
C GLU A 41 -60.47 -68.45 -37.89
N GLU A 42 -60.24 -69.65 -37.34
CA GLU A 42 -58.93 -70.12 -36.90
C GLU A 42 -57.98 -70.10 -38.10
N THR A 43 -57.22 -69.01 -38.23
CA THR A 43 -56.16 -68.87 -39.24
C THR A 43 -54.80 -69.00 -38.54
N PRO A 44 -53.83 -69.78 -39.07
CA PRO A 44 -52.50 -69.84 -38.48
C PRO A 44 -51.83 -68.45 -38.52
N PRO A 45 -50.90 -68.14 -37.59
CA PRO A 45 -50.32 -66.80 -37.50
C PRO A 45 -49.64 -66.45 -38.82
N THR A 46 -50.23 -65.51 -39.56
CA THR A 46 -49.71 -65.07 -40.84
C THR A 46 -48.34 -64.42 -40.60
N PRO A 47 -47.28 -64.78 -41.36
CA PRO A 47 -45.99 -64.14 -41.23
C PRO A 47 -46.15 -62.63 -41.46
N GLY A 48 -45.82 -61.82 -40.45
CA GLY A 48 -45.92 -60.36 -40.55
C GLY A 48 -45.06 -59.82 -41.70
N ASP A 49 -45.58 -58.81 -42.39
CA ASP A 49 -44.87 -58.15 -43.50
C ASP A 49 -43.54 -57.57 -43.01
N LYS A 50 -42.43 -58.15 -43.48
CA LYS A 50 -41.06 -57.80 -43.08
C LYS A 50 -40.78 -56.30 -43.25
N ARG A 51 -41.37 -55.65 -44.28
CA ARG A 51 -41.18 -54.21 -44.53
C ARG A 51 -41.84 -53.35 -43.45
N LYS A 52 -43.02 -53.76 -42.97
CA LYS A 52 -43.73 -53.05 -41.89
C LYS A 52 -43.01 -53.21 -40.56
N GLN A 53 -42.46 -54.40 -40.29
CA GLN A 53 -41.66 -54.67 -39.10
C GLN A 53 -40.37 -53.84 -39.08
N GLU A 54 -39.67 -53.75 -40.20
CA GLU A 54 -38.48 -52.90 -40.33
C GLU A 54 -38.81 -51.41 -40.14
N LEU A 55 -39.93 -50.94 -40.72
CA LEU A 55 -40.38 -49.56 -40.53
C LEU A 55 -40.70 -49.24 -39.07
N LEU A 56 -41.39 -50.15 -38.37
CA LEU A 56 -41.68 -50.02 -36.94
C LEU A 56 -40.39 -49.99 -36.10
N ALA A 57 -39.40 -50.84 -36.43
CA ALA A 57 -38.11 -50.82 -35.74
C ALA A 57 -37.37 -49.49 -35.93
N ARG A 58 -37.40 -48.90 -37.14
CA ARG A 58 -36.82 -47.58 -37.41
C ARG A 58 -37.55 -46.47 -36.65
N ILE A 59 -38.88 -46.51 -36.59
CA ILE A 59 -39.68 -45.54 -35.82
C ILE A 59 -39.33 -45.63 -34.33
N ALA A 60 -39.28 -46.85 -33.78
CA ALA A 60 -38.90 -47.06 -32.38
C ALA A 60 -37.49 -46.54 -32.10
N MET A 61 -36.52 -46.82 -32.97
CA MET A 61 -35.15 -46.31 -32.84
C MET A 61 -35.10 -44.77 -32.84
N LEU A 62 -35.83 -44.12 -33.77
CA LEU A 62 -35.90 -42.66 -33.84
C LEU A 62 -36.59 -42.06 -32.60
N GLN A 63 -37.63 -42.70 -32.09
CA GLN A 63 -38.29 -42.27 -30.86
C GLN A 63 -37.34 -42.37 -29.66
N THR A 64 -36.58 -43.46 -29.54
CA THR A 64 -35.56 -43.61 -28.49
C THR A 64 -34.47 -42.54 -28.59
N GLN A 65 -33.96 -42.27 -29.80
CA GLN A 65 -32.96 -41.21 -30.00
C GLN A 65 -33.51 -39.83 -29.66
N LYS A 66 -34.79 -39.55 -29.99
CA LYS A 66 -35.46 -38.31 -29.65
C LYS A 66 -35.54 -38.12 -28.13
N VAL A 67 -35.96 -39.15 -27.39
CA VAL A 67 -36.03 -39.08 -25.92
C VAL A 67 -34.64 -38.79 -25.36
N ARG A 68 -33.62 -39.55 -25.76
CA ARG A 68 -32.25 -39.36 -25.29
C ARG A 68 -31.70 -37.95 -25.56
N LEU A 69 -31.99 -37.38 -26.73
CA LEU A 69 -31.54 -36.03 -27.07
C LEU A 69 -32.30 -34.96 -26.30
N THR A 70 -33.59 -35.20 -26.02
CA THR A 70 -34.40 -34.30 -25.19
C THR A 70 -33.87 -34.32 -23.75
N ASP A 71 -33.65 -35.50 -23.17
CA ASP A 71 -33.11 -35.63 -21.81
C ASP A 71 -31.73 -34.95 -21.68
N PHE A 72 -30.85 -35.13 -22.67
CA PHE A 72 -29.54 -34.45 -22.68
C PHE A 72 -29.67 -32.93 -22.79
N LEU A 73 -30.61 -32.45 -23.62
CA LEU A 73 -30.85 -31.02 -23.76
C LEU A 73 -31.40 -30.42 -22.47
N ASP A 74 -32.32 -31.12 -21.82
CA ASP A 74 -32.92 -30.72 -20.54
C ASP A 74 -31.84 -30.66 -19.45
N GLU A 75 -31.02 -31.71 -19.29
CA GLU A 75 -29.90 -31.75 -18.33
C GLU A 75 -28.89 -30.61 -18.57
N ARG A 76 -28.53 -30.34 -19.83
CA ARG A 76 -27.62 -29.24 -20.16
C ARG A 76 -28.24 -27.87 -19.92
N SER A 77 -29.55 -27.73 -20.14
CA SER A 77 -30.27 -26.48 -19.87
C SER A 77 -30.36 -26.20 -18.37
N GLU A 78 -30.60 -27.23 -17.56
CA GLU A 78 -30.62 -27.14 -16.11
C GLU A 78 -29.22 -26.79 -15.57
N TYR A 79 -28.18 -27.48 -16.04
CA TYR A 79 -26.80 -27.18 -15.67
C TYR A 79 -26.40 -25.73 -15.98
N LEU A 80 -26.73 -25.23 -17.18
CA LEU A 80 -26.42 -23.85 -17.56
C LEU A 80 -27.21 -22.84 -16.72
N THR A 81 -28.45 -23.17 -16.35
CA THR A 81 -29.27 -22.32 -15.48
C THR A 81 -28.66 -22.26 -14.08
N GLN A 82 -28.31 -23.40 -13.50
CA GLN A 82 -27.64 -23.47 -12.20
C GLN A 82 -26.31 -22.72 -12.20
N PHE A 83 -25.49 -22.90 -13.24
CA PHE A 83 -24.23 -22.19 -13.38
C PHE A 83 -24.42 -20.67 -13.45
N ALA A 84 -25.45 -20.20 -14.17
CA ALA A 84 -25.76 -18.78 -14.24
C ALA A 84 -26.25 -18.22 -12.90
N GLU A 85 -27.10 -18.95 -12.18
CA GLU A 85 -27.58 -18.58 -10.85
C GLU A 85 -26.45 -18.54 -9.82
N GLU A 86 -25.56 -19.54 -9.82
CA GLU A 86 -24.39 -19.60 -8.94
C GLU A 86 -23.41 -18.46 -9.23
N ALA A 87 -23.11 -18.20 -10.51
CA ALA A 87 -22.24 -17.10 -10.90
C ALA A 87 -22.82 -15.73 -10.49
N ASN A 88 -24.14 -15.53 -10.62
CA ASN A 88 -24.78 -14.30 -10.14
C ASN A 88 -24.67 -14.16 -8.62
N ALA A 89 -24.93 -15.24 -7.87
CA ALA A 89 -24.81 -15.23 -6.41
C ALA A 89 -23.37 -14.96 -5.95
N GLU A 90 -22.37 -15.51 -6.64
CA GLU A 90 -20.96 -15.25 -6.33
C GLU A 90 -20.57 -13.80 -6.64
N ILE A 91 -21.03 -13.24 -7.76
CA ILE A 91 -20.80 -11.83 -8.11
C ILE A 91 -21.45 -10.89 -7.08
N ASP A 92 -22.68 -11.18 -6.67
CA ASP A 92 -23.38 -10.40 -5.64
C ASP A 92 -22.63 -10.46 -4.30
N LEU A 93 -22.17 -11.65 -3.90
CA LEU A 93 -21.37 -11.84 -2.69
C LEU A 93 -20.04 -11.07 -2.73
N ILE A 94 -19.33 -11.11 -3.87
CA ILE A 94 -18.10 -10.35 -4.06
C ILE A 94 -18.39 -8.84 -3.97
N GLY A 95 -19.47 -8.38 -4.60
CA GLY A 95 -19.90 -6.99 -4.56
C GLY A 95 -20.21 -6.51 -3.13
N GLU A 96 -20.97 -7.30 -2.37
CA GLU A 96 -21.31 -6.99 -0.99
C GLU A 96 -20.07 -6.96 -0.08
N ASN A 97 -19.19 -7.96 -0.20
CA ASN A 97 -17.95 -8.00 0.57
C ASN A 97 -17.03 -6.82 0.24
N ALA A 98 -16.89 -6.46 -1.04
CA ALA A 98 -16.08 -5.32 -1.45
C ALA A 98 -16.62 -3.99 -0.90
N LEU A 99 -17.95 -3.81 -0.90
CA LEU A 99 -18.58 -2.63 -0.30
C LEU A 99 -18.36 -2.58 1.21
N LYS A 100 -18.50 -3.72 1.90
CA LYS A 100 -18.26 -3.81 3.34
C LYS A 100 -16.82 -3.48 3.72
N GLU A 101 -15.84 -4.01 3.00
CA GLU A 101 -14.42 -3.70 3.21
C GLU A 101 -14.11 -2.23 2.94
N LEU A 102 -14.75 -1.65 1.91
CA LEU A 102 -14.63 -0.23 1.60
C LEU A 102 -15.19 0.66 2.72
N ASP A 103 -16.37 0.33 3.25
CA ASP A 103 -16.99 1.07 4.35
C ASP A 103 -16.16 0.96 5.63
N GLU A 104 -15.61 -0.22 5.94
CA GLU A 104 -14.72 -0.41 7.09
C GLU A 104 -13.42 0.40 6.95
N ALA A 105 -12.80 0.38 5.77
CA ALA A 105 -11.63 1.19 5.49
C ALA A 105 -11.95 2.69 5.59
N GLY A 106 -13.10 3.12 5.08
CA GLY A 106 -13.59 4.48 5.18
C GLY A 106 -13.77 4.93 6.63
N ALA A 107 -14.43 4.11 7.45
CA ALA A 107 -14.61 4.38 8.88
C ALA A 107 -13.27 4.48 9.61
N ARG A 108 -12.31 3.62 9.30
CA ARG A 108 -10.95 3.67 9.89
C ARG A 108 -10.19 4.94 9.51
N ILE A 109 -10.27 5.37 8.25
CA ILE A 109 -9.64 6.60 7.78
C ILE A 109 -10.29 7.80 8.48
N MET A 110 -11.62 7.85 8.53
CA MET A 110 -12.37 8.91 9.19
C MET A 110 -11.99 9.02 10.67
N GLY A 111 -11.98 7.91 11.40
CA GLY A 111 -11.58 7.89 12.81
C GLY A 111 -10.14 8.36 13.03
N ASN A 112 -9.21 8.03 12.12
CA ASN A 112 -7.83 8.52 12.21
C ASN A 112 -7.75 10.03 11.97
N ILE A 113 -8.48 10.54 10.97
CA ILE A 113 -8.56 11.99 10.69
C ILE A 113 -9.13 12.73 11.90
N GLU A 114 -10.23 12.25 12.48
CA GLU A 114 -10.85 12.84 13.66
C GLU A 114 -9.89 12.82 14.87
N SER A 115 -9.20 11.71 15.12
CA SER A 115 -8.21 11.63 16.20
C SER A 115 -7.04 12.63 16.01
N ARG A 116 -6.58 12.83 14.77
CA ARG A 116 -5.52 13.78 14.45
C ARG A 116 -6.00 15.22 14.53
N MET A 117 -7.23 15.48 14.12
CA MET A 117 -7.89 16.78 14.22
C MET A 117 -8.01 17.19 15.69
N GLN A 118 -8.47 16.28 16.55
CA GLN A 118 -8.59 16.53 17.97
C GLN A 118 -7.21 16.79 18.61
N ALA A 119 -6.21 15.94 18.34
CA ALA A 119 -4.86 16.16 18.84
C ALA A 119 -4.26 17.49 18.35
N PHE A 120 -4.59 17.90 17.12
CA PHE A 120 -4.21 19.19 16.58
C PHE A 120 -4.90 20.35 17.31
N GLU A 121 -6.21 20.26 17.55
CA GLU A 121 -6.98 21.25 18.30
C GLU A 121 -6.43 21.43 19.72
N GLU A 122 -6.22 20.32 20.44
CA GLU A 122 -5.60 20.33 21.78
C GLU A 122 -4.19 20.97 21.74
N SER A 123 -3.38 20.62 20.74
CA SER A 123 -2.05 21.22 20.58
C SER A 123 -2.08 22.72 20.25
N MET A 124 -3.09 23.16 19.49
CA MET A 124 -3.27 24.55 19.11
C MET A 124 -3.71 25.40 20.29
N GLU A 125 -4.59 24.87 21.14
CA GLU A 125 -4.98 25.51 22.39
C GLU A 125 -3.79 25.68 23.34
N LEU A 126 -2.98 24.62 23.53
CA LEU A 126 -1.76 24.70 24.34
C LEU A 126 -0.76 25.71 23.78
N ASN A 127 -0.52 25.69 22.47
CA ASN A 127 0.40 26.60 21.82
C ASN A 127 -0.07 28.06 21.91
N LYS A 128 -1.39 28.32 21.88
CA LYS A 128 -1.94 29.65 22.10
C LYS A 128 -1.63 30.17 23.51
N VAL A 129 -1.76 29.34 24.54
CA VAL A 129 -1.40 29.71 25.92
C VAL A 129 0.10 29.99 26.03
N GLU A 130 0.93 29.14 25.44
CA GLU A 130 2.39 29.33 25.43
C GLU A 130 2.80 30.63 24.72
N ILE A 131 2.15 30.99 23.61
CA ILE A 131 2.38 32.26 22.91
C ILE A 131 2.01 33.45 23.81
N GLU A 132 0.88 33.40 24.50
CA GLU A 132 0.46 34.48 25.41
C GLU A 132 1.44 34.67 26.59
N GLU A 133 1.93 33.56 27.15
CA GLU A 133 2.95 33.60 28.21
C GLU A 133 4.29 34.15 27.70
N ASN A 134 4.73 33.72 26.52
CA ASN A 134 5.94 34.22 25.88
C ASN A 134 5.83 35.72 25.56
N GLU A 135 4.66 36.19 25.12
CA GLU A 135 4.43 37.61 24.83
C GLU A 135 4.53 38.46 26.10
N LYS A 136 3.93 38.02 27.22
CA LYS A 136 4.10 38.66 28.54
C LYS A 136 5.56 38.66 29.00
N MET A 137 6.31 37.59 28.73
CA MET A 137 7.72 37.51 29.08
C MET A 137 8.55 38.53 28.28
N VAL A 138 8.26 38.67 26.98
CA VAL A 138 8.91 39.65 26.11
C VAL A 138 8.58 41.08 26.55
N GLU A 139 7.32 41.38 26.85
CA GLU A 139 6.90 42.70 27.38
C GLU A 139 7.65 43.04 28.68
N ASN A 140 7.74 42.09 29.61
CA ASN A 140 8.49 42.28 30.86
C ASN A 140 9.99 42.48 30.63
N PHE A 141 10.58 41.78 29.66
CA PHE A 141 11.98 41.94 29.30
C PHE A 141 12.25 43.31 28.67
N GLU A 142 11.38 43.76 27.77
CA GLU A 142 11.49 45.08 27.15
C GLU A 142 11.36 46.20 28.21
N GLY A 143 10.42 46.08 29.14
CA GLY A 143 10.29 46.99 30.27
C GLY A 143 11.55 47.06 31.15
N GLN A 144 12.18 45.91 31.43
CA GLN A 144 13.45 45.85 32.15
C GLN A 144 14.58 46.54 31.39
N ILE A 145 14.73 46.27 30.09
CA ILE A 145 15.76 46.92 29.25
C ILE A 145 15.55 48.44 29.17
N GLN A 146 14.32 48.90 29.01
CA GLN A 146 14.02 50.34 29.02
C GLN A 146 14.37 50.98 30.37
N LYS A 147 14.06 50.30 31.48
CA LYS A 147 14.42 50.75 32.83
C LYS A 147 15.94 50.75 33.04
N GLU A 148 16.65 49.71 32.66
CA GLU A 148 18.12 49.63 32.75
C GLU A 148 18.83 50.68 31.86
N ARG A 149 18.28 50.97 30.67
CA ARG A 149 18.75 52.07 29.81
C ARG A 149 18.54 53.43 30.48
N ASN A 150 17.36 53.68 31.05
CA ASN A 150 17.07 54.92 31.79
C ASN A 150 17.89 55.04 33.09
N GLU A 151 18.21 53.92 33.74
CA GLU A 151 19.02 53.89 34.96
C GLU A 151 20.54 53.95 34.69
N GLY A 152 20.98 54.01 33.43
CA GLY A 152 22.36 54.29 33.08
C GLY A 152 23.34 53.33 33.76
N MET A 153 23.16 52.02 33.57
CA MET A 153 24.07 50.97 34.10
C MET A 153 25.54 51.18 33.70
N PHE A 154 25.81 51.97 32.67
CA PHE A 154 27.16 52.38 32.28
C PHE A 154 27.82 53.34 33.27
N PHE A 155 27.06 54.19 33.97
CA PHE A 155 27.62 55.25 34.82
C PHE A 155 27.70 54.89 36.31
N LYS A 156 26.79 54.03 36.81
CA LYS A 156 26.83 53.55 38.21
C LYS A 156 28.11 52.76 38.52
N ASN A 157 28.59 51.92 37.60
CA ASN A 157 29.80 51.12 37.81
C ASN A 157 31.12 51.89 37.56
N LEU A 158 31.08 53.07 36.96
CA LEU A 158 32.27 53.92 36.78
C LEU A 158 32.60 54.78 38.01
N GLY A 159 31.64 54.94 38.94
CA GLY A 159 31.82 55.68 40.19
C GLY A 159 32.59 54.92 41.28
N GLU A 160 32.60 53.58 41.24
CA GLU A 160 33.31 52.75 42.23
C GLU A 160 34.70 52.32 41.72
N LYS A 161 35.67 53.24 41.82
CA LYS A 161 37.09 52.90 41.71
C LYS A 161 37.53 52.02 42.88
N LYS A 162 37.58 50.69 42.70
CA LYS A 162 38.47 49.82 43.48
C LYS A 162 39.84 49.81 42.83
N SER A 163 40.85 50.40 43.49
CA SER A 163 42.23 50.46 43.01
C SER A 163 42.84 49.05 42.93
N ILE A 164 42.82 48.45 41.74
CA ILE A 164 43.47 47.17 41.47
C ILE A 164 44.97 47.40 41.31
N ASN A 165 45.76 46.75 42.17
CA ASN A 165 47.22 46.77 42.16
C ASN A 165 47.77 46.18 40.85
N VAL A 166 48.24 47.05 39.95
CA VAL A 166 48.76 46.75 38.61
C VAL A 166 49.87 45.69 38.60
N ALA A 167 50.60 45.52 39.72
CA ALA A 167 51.65 44.52 39.87
C ALA A 167 51.12 43.07 39.90
N LYS A 168 50.00 42.80 40.60
CA LYS A 168 49.40 41.46 40.67
C LYS A 168 48.77 41.05 39.33
N ALA A 169 48.17 42.00 38.63
CA ALA A 169 47.56 41.77 37.32
C ALA A 169 48.59 41.37 36.23
N LYS A 170 49.81 41.92 36.28
CA LYS A 170 50.89 41.54 35.35
C LYS A 170 51.42 40.13 35.63
N GLU A 171 51.51 39.74 36.89
CA GLU A 171 51.97 38.40 37.30
C GLU A 171 50.96 37.30 36.93
N GLU A 172 49.66 37.59 37.07
CA GLU A 172 48.58 36.70 36.64
C GLU A 172 48.51 36.60 35.11
N ALA A 173 48.72 37.70 34.37
CA ALA A 173 48.79 37.68 32.92
C ALA A 173 49.95 36.82 32.38
N GLU A 174 51.12 36.82 33.05
CA GLU A 174 52.23 35.93 32.69
C GLU A 174 51.96 34.46 33.00
N LYS A 175 51.26 34.16 34.10
CA LYS A 175 50.81 32.79 34.43
C LYS A 175 49.80 32.30 33.38
N ILE A 176 48.85 33.13 32.98
CA ILE A 176 47.87 32.80 31.93
C ILE A 176 48.57 32.58 30.58
N LYS A 177 49.57 33.40 30.23
CA LYS A 177 50.38 33.27 29.00
C LYS A 177 51.21 31.98 28.95
N LYS A 178 51.71 31.51 30.11
CA LYS A 178 52.42 30.21 30.21
C LYS A 178 51.48 29.01 30.13
N VAL A 179 50.25 29.13 30.63
CA VAL A 179 49.22 28.07 30.57
C VAL A 179 48.62 27.95 29.16
N THR A 180 48.36 29.06 28.47
CA THR A 180 47.88 29.05 27.08
C THR A 180 48.93 28.52 26.09
N LYS A 181 50.23 28.77 26.31
CA LYS A 181 51.31 28.26 25.45
C LYS A 181 51.45 26.73 25.47
N LYS A 182 50.94 26.04 26.51
CA LYS A 182 50.95 24.56 26.63
C LYS A 182 49.63 23.89 26.27
N SER A 183 48.53 24.63 26.10
CA SER A 183 47.16 24.06 26.06
C SER A 183 46.37 24.33 24.78
N ALA A 184 46.87 25.14 23.84
CA ALA A 184 45.98 25.81 22.87
C ALA A 184 45.98 25.29 21.41
N GLY A 185 46.36 24.04 21.11
CA GLY A 185 46.23 23.62 19.71
C GLY A 185 46.35 22.13 19.40
N SER A 186 47.41 21.46 19.84
CA SER A 186 47.75 20.13 19.32
C SER A 186 46.88 19.00 19.87
N VAL A 187 46.57 19.01 21.17
CA VAL A 187 45.83 17.90 21.82
C VAL A 187 44.38 17.81 21.33
N MET A 188 43.70 18.95 21.19
CA MET A 188 42.30 18.99 20.73
C MET A 188 42.18 18.54 19.27
N ARG A 189 43.07 19.03 18.39
CA ARG A 189 43.09 18.65 16.97
C ARG A 189 43.43 17.18 16.79
N GLN A 190 44.43 16.67 17.52
CA GLN A 190 44.78 15.25 17.52
C GLN A 190 43.62 14.35 17.95
N ASN A 191 42.83 14.77 18.95
CA ASN A 191 41.67 14.01 19.41
C ASN A 191 40.53 14.00 18.38
N ILE A 192 40.37 15.08 17.62
CA ILE A 192 39.40 15.17 16.51
C ILE A 192 39.77 14.19 15.39
N TYR A 193 41.04 14.11 14.98
CA TYR A 193 41.45 13.13 13.96
C TYR A 193 41.28 11.69 14.44
N LEU A 194 41.54 11.39 15.72
CA LEU A 194 41.30 10.06 16.29
C LEU A 194 39.81 9.69 16.27
N ALA A 195 38.92 10.63 16.60
CA ALA A 195 37.49 10.41 16.54
C ALA A 195 37.01 10.16 15.10
N LEU A 196 37.48 10.95 14.13
CA LEU A 196 37.15 10.77 12.71
C LEU A 196 37.67 9.44 12.16
N MET A 197 38.89 9.05 12.53
CA MET A 197 39.45 7.75 12.19
C MET A 197 38.60 6.59 12.72
N GLY A 198 38.16 6.69 13.98
CA GLY A 198 37.25 5.70 14.58
C GLY A 198 35.93 5.58 13.83
N LEU A 199 35.32 6.72 13.46
CA LEU A 199 34.07 6.75 12.68
C LEU A 199 34.22 6.06 11.32
N VAL A 200 35.32 6.32 10.61
CA VAL A 200 35.58 5.72 9.28
C VAL A 200 35.82 4.22 9.40
N VAL A 201 36.55 3.75 10.42
CA VAL A 201 36.77 2.31 10.66
C VAL A 201 35.45 1.58 10.94
N ILE A 202 34.56 2.18 11.75
CA ILE A 202 33.22 1.62 12.01
C ILE A 202 32.42 1.53 10.70
N GLY A 203 32.45 2.57 9.87
CA GLY A 203 31.79 2.57 8.57
C GLY A 203 32.33 1.51 7.60
N ILE A 204 33.62 1.19 7.65
CA ILE A 204 34.22 0.11 6.85
C ILE A 204 33.72 -1.26 7.34
N VAL A 205 33.69 -1.48 8.66
CA VAL A 205 33.21 -2.74 9.25
C VAL A 205 31.73 -2.95 8.90
N ASP A 206 30.89 -1.93 9.06
CA ASP A 206 29.46 -1.99 8.74
C ASP A 206 29.21 -2.28 7.24
N ALA A 207 29.94 -1.61 6.36
CA ALA A 207 29.88 -1.85 4.92
C ALA A 207 30.41 -3.24 4.51
N SER A 208 31.25 -3.86 5.34
CA SER A 208 31.81 -5.21 5.09
C SER A 208 30.94 -6.34 5.64
N VAL A 209 30.19 -6.09 6.72
CA VAL A 209 29.30 -7.08 7.36
C VAL A 209 27.91 -7.11 6.70
N SER A 210 27.53 -6.06 5.96
CA SER A 210 26.27 -5.99 5.20
C SER A 210 26.17 -7.12 4.15
N SER A 211 24.96 -7.69 3.98
CA SER A 211 24.68 -8.83 3.09
C SER A 211 25.03 -8.60 1.62
N SER A 212 25.21 -7.34 1.19
CA SER A 212 25.74 -6.95 -0.12
C SER A 212 26.91 -5.97 0.07
N PRO A 213 28.16 -6.44 0.06
CA PRO A 213 29.33 -5.58 0.27
C PRO A 213 29.50 -4.58 -0.89
N ASP A 214 29.30 -3.30 -0.62
CA ASP A 214 29.52 -2.22 -1.59
C ASP A 214 31.03 -1.92 -1.67
N TRP A 215 31.76 -2.70 -2.47
CA TRP A 215 33.21 -2.54 -2.68
C TRP A 215 33.62 -1.13 -3.09
N ARG A 216 32.75 -0.41 -3.80
CA ARG A 216 32.95 1.00 -4.17
C ARG A 216 32.97 1.91 -2.93
N LYS A 217 32.05 1.72 -1.98
CA LYS A 217 32.00 2.49 -0.72
C LYS A 217 33.20 2.16 0.17
N ILE A 218 33.58 0.89 0.24
CA ILE A 218 34.77 0.43 0.97
C ILE A 218 36.04 1.08 0.40
N ALA A 219 36.20 1.11 -0.93
CA ALA A 219 37.34 1.75 -1.58
C ALA A 219 37.40 3.26 -1.30
N PHE A 220 36.26 3.97 -1.37
CA PHE A 220 36.21 5.40 -1.04
C PHE A 220 36.56 5.67 0.43
N LEU A 221 36.02 4.88 1.37
CA LEU A 221 36.33 4.99 2.79
C LEU A 221 37.80 4.67 3.08
N GLY A 222 38.39 3.70 2.36
CA GLY A 222 39.81 3.37 2.46
C GLY A 222 40.74 4.52 2.03
N VAL A 223 40.40 5.24 0.96
CA VAL A 223 41.17 6.43 0.52
C VAL A 223 41.08 7.56 1.56
N ILE A 224 39.88 7.78 2.14
CA ILE A 224 39.67 8.79 3.19
C ILE A 224 40.48 8.43 4.46
N LEU A 225 40.49 7.16 4.84
CA LEU A 225 41.25 6.66 5.99
C LEU A 225 42.76 6.88 5.80
N ALA A 226 43.30 6.58 4.61
CA ALA A 226 44.71 6.83 4.30
C ALA A 226 45.07 8.32 4.41
N GLY A 227 44.20 9.22 3.92
CA GLY A 227 44.38 10.66 4.03
C GLY A 227 44.41 11.16 5.48
N LEU A 228 43.49 10.66 6.32
CA LEU A 228 43.43 11.00 7.75
C LEU A 228 44.64 10.48 8.53
N ILE A 229 45.16 9.29 8.19
CA ILE A 229 46.39 8.76 8.78
C ILE A 229 47.57 9.67 8.44
N THR A 230 47.70 10.10 7.17
CA THR A 230 48.76 11.04 6.77
C THR A 230 48.66 12.37 7.51
N GLN A 231 47.46 12.95 7.64
CA GLN A 231 47.24 14.18 8.42
C GLN A 231 47.61 14.00 9.89
N PHE A 232 47.25 12.87 10.49
CA PHE A 232 47.57 12.55 11.87
C PHE A 232 49.08 12.43 12.13
N PHE A 233 49.82 11.78 11.22
CA PHE A 233 51.28 11.68 11.33
C PHE A 233 51.98 13.02 11.07
N TYR A 234 51.46 13.83 10.14
CA TYR A 234 51.99 15.17 9.88
C TYR A 234 51.85 16.08 11.11
N GLU A 235 50.70 16.03 11.79
CA GLU A 235 50.45 16.81 13.00
C GLU A 235 51.23 16.31 14.22
N LYS A 236 51.62 15.04 14.26
CA LYS A 236 52.55 14.51 15.27
C LYS A 236 54.01 14.87 15.02
N SER A 237 54.37 15.23 13.78
CA SER A 237 55.74 15.57 13.38
C SER A 237 56.06 17.06 13.56
N ILE A 238 55.06 17.88 13.92
CA ILE A 238 55.15 19.33 14.22
C ILE A 238 55.14 19.56 15.74
#